data_AF-W9QED2-F1
#
_entry.id   AF-W9QED2-F1
#
_cell.length_a   1.000
_cell.length_b   1.000
_cell.length_c   1.000
_cell.angle_alpha   90.00
_cell.angle_beta   90.00
_cell.angle_gamma   90.00
#
_symmetry.space_group_name_H-M   'P 1'
#
loop_
_entity.id
_entity.type
_entity.pdbx_description
1 polymer ?
#
loop_
_entity_poly.entity_id
_entity_poly.type
_entity_poly.pdbx_seq_one_letter_code
_entity_poly.pdbx_strand_id
1 'polypeptide(L)'
;MFYCENLQGPKVKVLKQLQSRPEHQGLRLHFVEDRLATLKNVIREPELDGWNLYLGNWGYNTPKEREEAAGVPRISILELADFSEKLK
;
A
#
# COMPACT_ATOMS: atom_id res chain seq x y z
N MET A 1 -5.32 8.70 1.01
CA MET A 1 -4.88 7.31 1.27
C MET A 1 -5.71 6.40 0.40
N PHE A 2 -5.09 5.51 -0.39
CA PHE A 2 -5.81 4.59 -1.27
C PHE A 2 -5.86 3.21 -0.62
N TYR A 3 -7.02 2.81 -0.12
CA TYR A 3 -7.31 1.44 0.29
C TYR A 3 -8.00 0.73 -0.87
N CYS A 4 -7.51 -0.44 -1.26
CA CYS A 4 -7.97 -1.06 -2.50
C CYS A 4 -8.30 -2.54 -2.34
N GLU A 5 -9.59 -2.86 -2.32
CA GLU A 5 -10.06 -4.25 -2.43
C GLU A 5 -10.25 -4.68 -3.89
N ASN A 6 -10.53 -3.76 -4.84
CA ASN A 6 -10.93 -4.12 -6.21
C ASN A 6 -10.47 -3.13 -7.30
N LEU A 7 -9.18 -3.06 -7.62
CA LEU A 7 -8.70 -2.38 -8.83
C LEU A 7 -8.65 -3.34 -10.01
N GLN A 8 -9.21 -2.94 -11.16
CA GLN A 8 -9.13 -3.71 -12.40
C GLN A 8 -7.74 -3.53 -13.04
N GLY A 9 -7.00 -4.64 -13.18
CA GLY A 9 -5.66 -4.68 -13.76
C GLY A 9 -4.52 -4.80 -12.72
N PRO A 10 -3.26 -4.99 -13.17
CA PRO A 10 -2.12 -5.11 -12.27
C PRO A 10 -1.99 -3.86 -11.38
N LYS A 11 -2.02 -4.03 -10.06
CA LYS A 11 -2.03 -2.92 -9.08
C LYS A 11 -0.92 -1.90 -9.34
N VAL A 12 0.28 -2.37 -9.70
CA VAL A 12 1.42 -1.53 -10.15
C VAL A 12 1.03 -0.54 -11.24
N LYS A 13 0.33 -0.99 -12.30
CA LYS A 13 -0.10 -0.14 -13.41
C LYS A 13 -1.03 0.96 -12.93
N VAL A 14 -1.96 0.62 -12.03
CA VAL A 14 -2.89 1.62 -11.48
C VAL A 14 -2.16 2.64 -10.61
N LEU A 15 -1.22 2.22 -9.77
CA LEU A 15 -0.43 3.16 -8.95
C LEU A 15 0.38 4.12 -9.83
N LYS A 16 0.99 3.63 -10.91
CA LYS A 16 1.68 4.48 -11.90
C LYS A 16 0.72 5.49 -12.56
N GLN A 17 -0.50 5.07 -12.90
CA GLN A 17 -1.53 5.96 -13.44
C GLN A 17 -2.04 6.98 -12.41
N LEU A 18 -2.13 6.61 -11.14
CA LEU A 18 -2.55 7.51 -10.07
C LEU A 18 -1.48 8.57 -9.82
N GLN A 19 -0.20 8.21 -9.69
CA GLN A 19 0.85 9.18 -9.43
C GLN A 19 1.09 10.15 -10.61
N SER A 20 0.74 9.75 -11.83
CA SER A 20 0.89 10.63 -13.00
C SER A 20 -0.22 11.68 -13.14
N ARG A 21 -1.27 11.63 -12.30
CA ARG A 21 -2.37 12.59 -12.39
C ARG A 21 -1.94 13.99 -11.92
N PRO A 22 -2.34 15.08 -12.62
CA PRO A 22 -1.98 16.44 -12.24
C PRO A 22 -2.35 16.79 -10.79
N GLU A 23 -3.52 16.35 -10.32
CA GLU A 23 -4.02 16.60 -8.96
C GLU A 23 -3.21 15.91 -7.86
N HIS A 24 -2.36 14.95 -8.21
CA HIS A 24 -1.51 14.22 -7.27
C HIS A 24 -0.06 14.72 -7.30
N GLN A 25 0.29 15.67 -8.17
CA GLN A 25 1.63 16.23 -8.23
C GLN A 25 2.00 16.92 -6.92
N GLY A 26 3.17 16.60 -6.38
CA GLY A 26 3.64 17.13 -5.09
C GLY A 26 2.98 16.51 -3.84
N LEU A 27 2.00 15.62 -4.00
CA LEU A 27 1.42 14.89 -2.88
C LEU A 27 2.28 13.68 -2.50
N ARG A 28 2.32 13.37 -1.21
CA ARG A 28 2.81 12.08 -0.75
C ARG A 28 1.67 11.06 -0.83
N LEU A 29 1.82 10.04 -1.66
CA LEU A 29 0.79 9.04 -1.88
C LEU A 29 0.97 7.84 -0.94
N HIS A 30 -0.15 7.30 -0.46
CA HIS A 30 -0.20 6.21 0.50
C HIS A 30 -1.03 5.07 -0.09
N PHE A 31 -0.48 3.87 -0.11
CA PHE A 31 -1.14 2.65 -0.57
C PHE A 31 -1.29 1.66 0.58
N VAL A 32 -2.54 1.29 0.88
CA VAL A 32 -2.90 0.33 1.93
C VAL A 32 -3.53 -0.89 1.27
N GLU A 33 -2.99 -2.07 1.56
CA GLU A 33 -3.36 -3.34 0.95
C GLU A 33 -3.22 -4.45 2.00
N ASP A 34 -4.05 -5.49 1.95
CA ASP A 34 -4.01 -6.59 2.92
C ASP A 34 -3.21 -7.81 2.41
N ARG A 35 -2.81 -7.81 1.14
CA ARG A 35 -1.98 -8.85 0.50
C ARG A 35 -0.51 -8.44 0.42
N LEU A 36 0.34 -9.10 1.21
CA LEU A 36 1.80 -8.87 1.20
C LEU A 36 2.44 -9.05 -0.19
N ALA A 37 2.01 -10.05 -0.96
CA ALA A 37 2.53 -10.29 -2.30
C ALA A 37 2.34 -9.09 -3.24
N THR A 38 1.23 -8.36 -3.11
CA THR A 38 0.98 -7.15 -3.88
C THR A 38 1.98 -6.04 -3.50
N LEU A 39 2.19 -5.81 -2.20
CA LEU A 39 3.16 -4.82 -1.71
C LEU A 39 4.59 -5.13 -2.19
N LYS A 40 4.99 -6.41 -2.17
CA LYS A 40 6.29 -6.85 -2.71
C LYS A 40 6.43 -6.59 -4.21
N ASN A 41 5.36 -6.76 -4.99
CA ASN A 41 5.37 -6.41 -6.41
C ASN A 41 5.51 -4.89 -6.63
N VAL A 42 4.93 -4.06 -5.76
CA VAL A 42 5.09 -2.60 -5.81
C VAL A 42 6.52 -2.19 -5.47
N ILE A 43 7.15 -2.82 -4.47
CA ILE A 43 8.55 -2.55 -4.08
C ILE A 43 9.55 -2.85 -5.23
N ARG A 44 9.21 -3.78 -6.13
CA ARG A 44 10.06 -4.12 -7.28
C ARG A 44 10.08 -3.04 -8.37
N GLU A 45 9.28 -1.99 -8.25
CA GLU A 45 9.08 -0.96 -9.25
C GLU A 45 9.65 0.36 -8.75
N PRO A 46 10.88 0.75 -9.15
CA PRO A 46 11.55 1.95 -8.62
C PRO A 46 10.76 3.25 -8.84
N GLU A 47 9.95 3.30 -9.91
CA GLU A 47 9.03 4.42 -10.18
C GLU A 47 8.00 4.64 -9.06
N LEU A 48 7.78 3.65 -8.18
CA LEU A 48 6.82 3.68 -7.08
C LEU A 48 7.50 3.88 -5.71
N ASP A 49 8.81 4.12 -5.64
CA ASP A 49 9.54 4.33 -4.37
C ASP A 49 9.02 5.53 -3.55
N GLY A 50 8.36 6.49 -4.22
CA GLY A 50 7.72 7.63 -3.58
C GLY A 50 6.46 7.29 -2.77
N TRP A 51 5.91 6.07 -2.90
CA TRP A 51 4.70 5.65 -2.19
C TRP A 51 5.02 5.14 -0.78
N ASN A 52 4.23 5.59 0.19
CA ASN A 52 4.18 4.93 1.50
C ASN A 52 3.31 3.67 1.40
N LEU A 53 3.85 2.54 1.81
CA LEU A 53 3.22 1.24 1.68
C LEU A 53 2.81 0.69 3.05
N TYR A 54 1.56 0.24 3.16
CA TYR A 54 1.00 -0.29 4.38
C TYR A 54 0.37 -1.66 4.18
N LEU A 55 0.68 -2.60 5.07
CA LEU A 55 -0.08 -3.84 5.21
C LEU A 55 -1.16 -3.62 6.27
N GLY A 56 -2.43 -3.60 5.85
CA GLY A 56 -3.55 -3.57 6.79
C GLY A 56 -3.66 -4.90 7.51
N ASN A 57 -3.57 -4.92 8.84
CA ASN A 57 -3.54 -6.17 9.61
C ASN A 57 -4.91 -6.87 9.78
N TRP A 58 -5.98 -6.22 9.29
CA TRP A 58 -7.38 -6.62 9.47
C TRP A 58 -7.98 -7.37 8.27
N GLY A 59 -7.20 -7.63 7.21
CA GLY A 59 -7.65 -8.36 6.02
C GLY A 59 -7.25 -9.83 6.01
N TYR A 60 -7.05 -10.39 4.82
CA TYR A 60 -6.84 -11.84 4.64
C TYR A 60 -5.42 -12.35 4.95
N ASN A 61 -4.50 -11.48 5.38
CA ASN A 61 -3.14 -11.90 5.71
C ASN A 61 -3.08 -12.79 6.95
N THR A 62 -2.14 -13.72 6.92
CA THR A 62 -1.81 -14.62 8.01
C THR A 62 -0.86 -13.97 9.02
N PRO A 63 -0.78 -14.46 10.27
CA PRO A 63 0.25 -14.02 11.22
C PRO A 63 1.68 -14.09 10.66
N LYS A 64 1.98 -15.13 9.89
CA LYS A 64 3.28 -15.31 9.23
C LYS A 64 3.56 -14.21 8.21
N GLU A 65 2.58 -13.81 7.41
CA GLU A 65 2.74 -12.71 6.47
C GLU A 65 2.90 -11.37 7.19
N ARG A 66 2.26 -11.17 8.34
CA ARG A 66 2.50 -9.96 9.16
C ARG A 66 3.91 -9.94 9.72
N GLU A 67 4.40 -11.05 10.26
CA GLU A 67 5.79 -11.17 10.73
C GLU A 67 6.78 -10.91 9.60
N GLU A 68 6.54 -11.48 8.42
CA GLU A 68 7.38 -11.22 7.25
C GLU A 68 7.35 -9.74 6.84
N ALA A 69 6.17 -9.12 6.83
CA ALA A 69 6.01 -7.71 6.49
C ALA A 69 6.73 -6.79 7.48
N ALA A 70 6.73 -7.12 8.78
CA ALA A 70 7.48 -6.38 9.80
C ALA A 70 9.00 -6.39 9.54
N GLY A 71 9.51 -7.43 8.85
CA GLY A 71 10.89 -7.53 8.42
C GLY A 71 11.22 -6.77 7.12
N VAL A 72 10.25 -6.17 6.44
CA VAL A 72 10.46 -5.42 5.18
C VAL A 72 10.46 -3.91 5.48
N PRO A 73 11.62 -3.21 5.42
CA PRO A 73 11.71 -1.80 5.82
C PRO A 73 10.80 -0.83 5.06
N ARG A 74 10.35 -1.20 3.85
CA ARG A 74 9.43 -0.39 3.03
C ARG A 74 7.95 -0.56 3.38
N ILE A 75 7.59 -1.52 4.22
CA ILE A 75 6.19 -1.81 4.59
C ILE A 75 5.99 -1.42 6.05
N SER A 76 4.96 -0.64 6.31
CA SER A 76 4.46 -0.42 7.68
C SER A 76 3.22 -1.27 7.91
N ILE A 77 3.14 -1.99 9.02
CA ILE A 77 1.88 -2.61 9.43
C ILE A 77 0.96 -1.50 9.94
N LEU A 78 -0.30 -1.55 9.52
CA LEU A 78 -1.32 -0.59 9.93
C LEU A 78 -2.42 -1.34 10.67
N GLU A 79 -2.84 -0.80 11.81
CA GLU A 79 -4.00 -1.24 12.59
C GLU A 79 -5.27 -0.54 12.11
N LEU A 80 -6.43 -1.21 12.20
CA LEU A 80 -7.69 -0.63 11.72
C LEU A 80 -8.07 0.65 12.48
N ALA A 81 -7.75 0.71 13.78
CA ALA A 81 -7.95 1.88 14.61
C ALA A 81 -7.13 3.08 14.09
N ASP A 82 -5.83 2.88 13.86
CA ASP A 82 -4.93 3.91 13.34
C ASP A 82 -5.35 4.41 11.95
N PHE A 83 -5.81 3.50 11.09
CA PHE A 83 -6.35 3.86 9.78
C PHE A 83 -7.60 4.75 9.90
N SER A 84 -8.52 4.38 10.79
CA SER A 84 -9.78 5.11 11.01
C SER A 84 -9.54 6.52 11.56
N GLU A 85 -8.51 6.71 12.39
CA GLU A 85 -8.11 8.03 12.88
C GLU A 85 -7.51 8.90 11.77
N LYS A 86 -6.80 8.31 10.80
CA LYS A 86 -6.18 9.02 9.67
C LYS A 86 -7.17 9.44 8.58
N LEU A 87 -8.43 9.01 8.66
CA LEU A 87 -9.50 9.36 7.71
C LEU A 87 -10.38 10.54 8.18
N LYS A 88 -10.24 10.98 9.44
CA LYS A 88 -10.95 12.15 9.98
C LYS A 88 -10.24 13.43 9.58
#